data_AF-A0A843GWN3-F1
#
_entry.id   AF-A0A843GWN3-F1
#
_cell.length_a   1.000
_cell.length_b   1.000
_cell.length_c   1.000
_cell.angle_alpha   90.00
_cell.angle_beta   90.00
_cell.angle_gamma   90.00
#
_symmetry.space_group_name_H-M   'P 1'
#
loop_
_entity.id
_entity.type
_entity.pdbx_description
1 polymer ?
#
loop_
_entity_poly.entity_id
_entity_poly.type
_entity_poly.pdbx_seq_one_letter_code
_entity_poly.pdbx_strand_id
1 'polypeptide(L)'
;MFYKRTDGVSIGEWAKKHKANYWTIYQGIQRGLSIDDACANALKRKGRKDSSAKYFVGKLTLRYYCIQNNINYKTVTRLIRNGLTIQQALARSQK
;
A
#
# COMPACT_ATOMS: atom_id res chain seq x y z
N MET A 1 -2.40 18.99 -19.71
CA MET A 1 -0.99 19.19 -19.30
C MET A 1 -0.26 17.86 -19.45
N PHE A 2 0.65 17.74 -20.43
CA PHE A 2 1.36 16.49 -20.73
C PHE A 2 2.71 16.50 -20.02
N TYR A 3 2.79 15.82 -18.87
CA TYR A 3 4.07 15.65 -18.19
C TYR A 3 4.91 14.64 -18.97
N LYS A 4 6.11 15.07 -19.37
CA LYS A 4 7.12 14.23 -20.05
C LYS A 4 8.37 14.16 -19.18
N ARG A 5 8.98 12.98 -19.14
CA ARG A 5 10.29 12.77 -18.52
C ARG A 5 11.39 13.47 -19.32
N THR A 6 12.58 13.53 -18.74
CA THR A 6 13.81 14.03 -19.40
C THR A 6 14.16 13.27 -20.67
N ASP A 7 13.78 12.00 -20.78
CA ASP A 7 13.92 11.14 -21.96
C ASP A 7 12.81 11.34 -23.01
N GLY A 8 11.90 12.30 -22.81
CA GLY A 8 10.81 12.62 -23.74
C GLY A 8 9.59 11.69 -23.62
N VAL A 9 9.66 10.62 -22.82
CA VAL A 9 8.56 9.65 -22.64
C VAL A 9 7.45 10.26 -21.79
N SER A 10 6.19 10.04 -22.18
CA SER A 10 5.06 10.49 -21.37
C SER A 10 4.95 9.70 -20.07
N ILE A 11 4.53 10.34 -18.98
CA ILE A 11 4.33 9.63 -17.70
C ILE A 11 3.30 8.50 -17.84
N GLY A 12 2.30 8.66 -18.70
CA GLY A 12 1.29 7.63 -18.96
C GLY A 12 1.89 6.36 -19.57
N GLU A 13 2.71 6.49 -20.60
CA GLU A 13 3.40 5.36 -21.23
C GLU A 13 4.40 4.72 -20.28
N TRP A 14 5.17 5.56 -19.57
CA TRP A 14 6.14 5.08 -18.59
C TRP A 14 5.45 4.27 -17.48
N ALA A 15 4.33 4.78 -16.94
CA ALA A 15 3.57 4.11 -15.89
C ALA A 15 2.99 2.76 -16.37
N LYS A 16 2.48 2.70 -17.60
CA LYS A 16 2.01 1.44 -18.22
C LYS A 16 3.14 0.43 -18.36
N LYS A 17 4.27 0.84 -18.95
CA LYS A 17 5.44 -0.02 -19.17
C LYS A 17 5.97 -0.64 -17.87
N HIS A 18 6.01 0.15 -16.80
CA HIS A 18 6.56 -0.30 -15.51
C HIS A 18 5.50 -0.86 -14.55
N LYS A 19 4.22 -0.94 -14.98
CA LYS A 19 3.06 -1.28 -14.14
C LYS A 19 3.08 -0.47 -12.83
N ALA A 20 3.37 0.82 -12.93
CA ALA A 20 3.42 1.76 -11.82
C ALA A 20 2.11 2.53 -11.73
N ASN A 21 1.72 2.95 -10.53
CA ASN A 21 0.49 3.71 -10.34
C ASN A 21 0.70 5.17 -10.82
N TYR A 22 0.00 5.57 -11.88
CA TYR A 22 0.06 6.92 -12.44
C TYR A 22 -0.28 8.00 -11.41
N TRP A 23 -1.32 7.78 -10.59
CA TRP A 23 -1.75 8.74 -9.58
C TRP A 23 -0.66 9.02 -8.56
N THR A 24 0.10 8.00 -8.16
CA THR A 24 1.26 8.16 -7.27
C THR A 24 2.32 9.09 -7.86
N ILE A 25 2.57 9.01 -9.18
CA ILE A 25 3.53 9.87 -9.87
C ILE A 25 2.99 11.30 -9.95
N TYR A 26 1.73 11.46 -10.39
CA TYR A 26 1.06 12.75 -10.47
C TYR A 26 1.04 13.49 -9.12
N GLN A 27 0.70 12.76 -8.05
CA GLN A 27 0.71 13.25 -6.67
C GLN A 27 2.11 13.62 -6.16
N GLY A 28 3.17 13.03 -6.71
CA GLY A 28 4.54 13.44 -6.42
C GLY A 28 4.84 14.80 -7.06
N ILE A 29 4.48 14.95 -8.32
CA ILE A 29 4.69 16.19 -9.08
C ILE A 29 3.92 17.37 -8.47
N GLN A 30 2.67 17.15 -8.07
CA GLN A 30 1.89 18.18 -7.37
C GLN A 30 2.51 18.62 -6.03
N ARG A 31 3.32 17.77 -5.40
CA ARG A 31 4.07 18.09 -4.17
C ARG A 31 5.44 18.71 -4.45
N GLY A 32 5.75 19.01 -5.71
CA GLY A 32 7.02 19.61 -6.12
C GLY A 32 8.16 18.61 -6.37
N LEU A 33 7.89 17.30 -6.43
CA LEU A 33 8.92 16.36 -6.89
C LEU A 33 9.17 16.53 -8.38
N SER A 34 10.42 16.32 -8.79
CA SER A 34 10.74 16.15 -10.21
C SER A 34 10.00 14.94 -10.79
N ILE A 35 9.79 14.94 -12.10
CA ILE A 35 9.10 13.84 -12.79
C ILE A 35 9.88 12.52 -12.61
N ASP A 36 11.21 12.57 -12.71
CA ASP A 36 12.08 11.41 -12.51
C ASP A 36 12.01 10.88 -11.07
N ASP A 37 12.04 11.75 -10.07
CA ASP A 37 11.90 11.35 -8.66
C ASP A 37 10.51 10.79 -8.34
N ALA A 38 9.46 11.35 -8.95
CA ALA A 38 8.09 10.87 -8.79
C ALA A 38 7.93 9.46 -9.40
N CYS A 39 8.51 9.22 -10.58
CA CYS A 39 8.61 7.90 -11.21
C CYS A 39 9.36 6.91 -10.31
N ALA A 40 10.54 7.27 -9.81
CA ALA A 40 11.33 6.43 -8.90
C ALA A 40 10.57 6.11 -7.60
N ASN A 41 9.87 7.09 -7.02
CA ASN A 41 9.04 6.88 -5.84
C ASN A 41 7.86 5.93 -6.08
N ALA A 42 7.25 5.98 -7.27
CA ALA A 42 6.16 5.06 -7.62
C ALA A 42 6.64 3.60 -7.68
N LEU A 43 7.88 3.35 -8.15
CA LEU A 43 8.49 2.02 -8.11
C LEU A 43 8.81 1.58 -6.68
N LYS A 44 9.36 2.47 -5.85
CA LYS A 44 9.62 2.18 -4.42
C LYS A 44 8.34 1.80 -3.68
N ARG A 45 7.21 2.46 -3.96
CA ARG A 45 5.90 2.12 -3.37
C ARG A 45 5.35 0.78 -3.86
N LYS A 46 5.59 0.42 -5.12
CA LYS A 46 5.22 -0.90 -5.67
C LYS A 46 5.92 -2.05 -4.93
N GLY A 47 7.14 -1.82 -4.45
CA GLY A 47 7.93 -2.78 -3.68
C GLY A 47 7.67 -2.78 -2.17
N ARG A 48 6.83 -1.88 -1.64
CA ARG A 48 6.46 -1.93 -0.22
C ARG A 48 5.53 -3.13 0.02
N LYS A 49 6.13 -4.27 0.31
CA LYS A 49 5.53 -5.33 1.13
C LYS A 49 4.95 -4.62 2.35
N ASP A 50 3.61 -4.59 2.49
CA ASP A 50 2.84 -3.83 3.50
C ASP A 50 3.72 -3.45 4.70
N SER A 51 4.40 -2.31 4.64
CA SER A 51 5.30 -1.88 5.71
C SER A 51 4.50 -1.41 6.94
N SER A 52 3.17 -1.57 6.86
CA SER A 52 2.13 -1.36 7.85
C SER A 52 1.61 -2.68 8.42
N ALA A 53 2.34 -3.79 8.31
CA ALA A 53 2.05 -5.00 9.09
C ALA A 53 2.32 -4.71 10.58
N LYS A 54 1.44 -3.91 11.19
CA LYS A 54 1.51 -3.47 12.59
C LYS A 54 1.34 -4.63 13.56
N TYR A 55 0.72 -5.72 13.10
CA TYR A 55 0.33 -6.86 13.90
C TYR A 55 0.64 -8.16 13.15
N PHE A 56 1.08 -9.17 13.91
CA PHE A 56 1.41 -10.50 13.43
C PHE A 56 0.61 -11.55 14.20
N VAL A 57 0.31 -12.66 13.52
CA VAL A 57 -0.32 -13.87 14.08
C VAL A 57 0.64 -15.02 13.80
N GLY A 58 1.47 -15.36 14.78
CA GLY A 58 2.59 -16.28 14.59
C GLY A 58 3.59 -15.75 13.55
N LYS A 59 3.81 -16.51 12.47
CA LYS A 59 4.71 -16.15 11.36
C LYS A 59 4.02 -15.35 10.25
N LEU A 60 2.70 -15.16 10.32
CA LEU A 60 1.91 -14.47 9.29
C LEU A 60 1.59 -13.04 9.72
N THR A 61 1.50 -12.13 8.75
CA THR A 61 0.95 -10.80 9.02
C THR A 61 -0.54 -10.93 9.35
N LEU A 62 -1.05 -10.06 10.25
CA LEU A 62 -2.48 -10.06 10.59
C LEU A 62 -3.36 -9.90 9.34
N ARG A 63 -2.94 -9.05 8.40
CA ARG A 63 -3.66 -8.84 7.13
C ARG A 63 -3.75 -10.13 6.32
N TYR A 64 -2.64 -10.86 6.19
CA TYR A 64 -2.62 -12.13 5.47
C TYR A 64 -3.48 -13.19 6.18
N TYR A 65 -3.34 -13.32 7.50
CA TYR A 65 -4.16 -14.24 8.29
C TYR A 65 -5.66 -13.94 8.12
N CYS A 66 -6.06 -12.68 8.18
CA CYS A 66 -7.44 -12.26 7.97
C CYS A 66 -7.95 -12.63 6.56
N ILE A 67 -7.14 -12.42 5.52
CA ILE A 67 -7.52 -12.81 4.14
C ILE A 67 -7.73 -14.32 4.02
N GLN A 68 -6.83 -15.13 4.58
CA GLN A 68 -6.93 -16.59 4.51
C GLN A 68 -8.15 -17.15 5.26
N ASN A 69 -8.57 -16.49 6.34
CA ASN A 69 -9.69 -16.92 7.18
C ASN A 69 -10.99 -16.15 6.87
N ASN A 70 -11.03 -15.37 5.79
CA ASN A 70 -12.15 -14.51 5.41
C ASN A 70 -12.63 -13.56 6.53
N ILE A 71 -11.70 -13.09 7.37
CA ILE A 71 -11.96 -12.17 8.48
C ILE A 71 -11.75 -10.73 8.01
N ASN A 72 -12.63 -9.82 8.43
CA ASN A 72 -12.46 -8.40 8.10
C ASN A 72 -11.30 -7.76 8.91
N TYR A 73 -10.18 -7.51 8.23
CA TYR A 73 -8.99 -6.86 8.81
C TYR A 73 -9.28 -5.51 9.48
N LYS A 74 -10.23 -4.71 8.95
CA LYS A 74 -10.60 -3.41 9.56
C LYS A 74 -11.29 -3.62 10.92
N THR A 75 -12.13 -4.64 11.04
CA THR A 75 -12.80 -4.98 12.30
C THR A 75 -11.78 -5.39 13.37
N VAL A 76 -10.85 -6.28 13.02
CA VAL A 76 -9.82 -6.76 13.95
C VAL A 76 -8.91 -5.62 14.40
N THR A 77 -8.44 -4.79 13.47
CA THR A 77 -7.58 -3.63 13.83
C THR A 77 -8.28 -2.58 14.68
N ARG A 78 -9.60 -2.38 14.50
CA ARG A 78 -10.42 -1.53 15.38
C ARG A 78 -10.50 -2.11 16.79
N LEU A 79 -10.72 -3.41 16.93
CA LEU A 79 -10.76 -4.07 18.24
C LEU A 79 -9.41 -3.97 18.97
N ILE A 80 -8.30 -4.14 18.27
CA ILE A 80 -6.96 -3.98 18.84
C ILE A 80 -6.73 -2.54 19.32
N ARG A 81 -7.15 -1.55 18.52
CA ARG A 81 -7.09 -0.13 18.92
C ARG A 81 -7.93 0.17 20.17
N ASN A 82 -9.01 -0.56 20.38
CA ASN A 82 -9.88 -0.43 21.56
C ASN A 82 -9.37 -1.23 22.77
N GLY A 83 -8.12 -1.73 22.72
CA GLY A 83 -7.45 -2.37 23.85
C GLY A 83 -7.54 -3.90 23.89
N LEU A 84 -8.16 -4.55 22.89
CA LEU A 84 -8.15 -6.01 22.83
C LEU A 84 -6.79 -6.54 22.36
N THR A 85 -6.41 -7.71 22.87
CA THR A 85 -5.28 -8.47 22.31
C THR A 85 -5.62 -8.99 20.91
N ILE A 86 -4.60 -9.32 20.11
CA ILE A 86 -4.77 -9.84 18.76
C ILE A 86 -5.65 -11.10 18.76
N GLN A 87 -5.43 -12.02 19.70
CA GLN A 87 -6.19 -13.27 19.81
C GLN A 87 -7.67 -13.01 20.14
N GLN A 88 -7.94 -12.14 21.12
CA GLN A 88 -9.32 -11.76 21.47
C GLN A 88 -10.04 -11.05 20.31
N ALA A 89 -9.32 -10.18 19.60
CA ALA A 89 -9.87 -9.46 18.45
C ALA A 89 -10.22 -10.41 17.29
N LEU A 90 -9.40 -11.43 17.04
CA LEU A 90 -9.67 -12.46 16.04
C LEU A 90 -10.86 -13.34 16.44
N ALA A 91 -10.91 -13.84 17.68
CA ALA A 91 -12.01 -14.65 18.18
C ALA A 91 -13.37 -13.92 18.09
N ARG A 92 -13.40 -12.61 18.35
CA ARG A 92 -14.61 -11.78 18.21
C ARG A 92 -15.03 -11.53 16.76
N SER A 93 -14.11 -11.64 15.81
CA SER A 93 -14.33 -11.29 14.40
C SER A 93 -14.65 -12.50 13.52
N GLN A 94 -14.63 -13.72 14.07
CA GLN A 94 -14.95 -14.99 13.40
C GLN A 94 -16.43 -15.39 13.52
N LYS A 95 -17.32 -14.44 13.82
CA LYS A 95 -18.78 -14.68 13.90
C LYS A 95 -19.47 -14.54 12.56
#